data_AF-A0A4D6NRH4-F1
#
_entry.id   AF-A0A4D6NRH4-F1
#
_cell.length_a   1.000
_cell.length_b   1.000
_cell.length_c   1.000
_cell.angle_alpha   90.00
_cell.angle_beta   90.00
_cell.angle_gamma   90.00
#
_symmetry.space_group_name_H-M   'P 1'
#
loop_
_entity.id
_entity.type
_entity.pdbx_description
1 polymer ?
#
loop_
_entity_poly.entity_id
_entity_poly.type
_entity_poly.pdbx_seq_one_letter_code
_entity_poly.pdbx_strand_id
1 'polypeptide(L)'
;MTVTAAPTVKDGFLTVRGRTVLSHVPGNVLVSPVGTESAFLGATSTVSSSRHVFDLGILQGYKLLSLFRVKIWWMIPRLGLSASDVPMETQLLLLQANEESALEDEFSSDCEELATDNTCYILFLPVLDGQFRATLQGTQSNQLQFCIESGDAHVQTSQSLEAVLVNSGDNPFELIRDSIKILEKHKETFCHLENKRIPAHLDWFGWCTWDAFYTAVSPQGIKEGLQSFSNGGCSPKFIIIDDGWQEILNTFHKEGEPVIEGTQFATRLADIRENKKFINADSDNSCSNLHDFVDYIKHNMNVKYVYMWHALAGYWGGVLPSSDTMKKYNPKLAYPIQSPGATGNLRDIAMDSLEKYGVGIIDPENLYDFYNDYHSYLVSCGVDGVKVDVQNLIETLGSGYGGRVSLTKRYQEALEQSVTRNFKDNNLICCMCHNSDSIYSSKKSATARASEDFMPREPTYQTLHVASVAFNSLLLGEIFVPDWDMFHSKHETAEFHAAARAIGGCAVYVSDKPGNHDFKILKKLVLPNGSVLRARFAGRPTRDCLFEDPVMDGKR
;
A
#
# COMPACT_ATOMS: atom_id res chain seq x y z
N MET A 1 -32.50 -4.14 20.53
CA MET A 1 -31.41 -5.10 20.26
C MET A 1 -31.95 -6.19 19.37
N THR A 2 -31.91 -5.98 18.07
CA THR A 2 -32.14 -7.01 17.07
C THR A 2 -30.87 -7.86 17.06
N VAL A 3 -30.98 -9.15 17.35
CA VAL A 3 -29.84 -10.08 17.28
C VAL A 3 -29.43 -10.18 15.81
N THR A 4 -28.31 -9.59 15.46
CA THR A 4 -27.67 -9.66 14.14
C THR A 4 -27.19 -11.09 13.94
N ALA A 5 -27.85 -11.84 13.04
CA ALA A 5 -27.46 -13.21 12.72
C ALA A 5 -26.29 -13.24 11.74
N ALA A 6 -25.33 -14.14 11.96
CA ALA A 6 -24.24 -14.40 11.05
C ALA A 6 -24.74 -14.70 9.62
N PRO A 7 -23.95 -14.40 8.58
CA PRO A 7 -24.27 -14.78 7.20
C PRO A 7 -24.60 -16.27 7.08
N THR A 8 -25.60 -16.61 6.26
CA THR A 8 -26.01 -18.00 6.01
C THR A 8 -26.28 -18.25 4.54
N VAL A 9 -25.91 -19.42 4.03
CA VAL A 9 -26.33 -19.91 2.71
C VAL A 9 -27.43 -20.96 2.89
N LYS A 10 -28.59 -20.72 2.26
CA LYS A 10 -29.72 -21.66 2.25
C LYS A 10 -30.45 -21.57 0.92
N ASP A 11 -30.83 -22.73 0.36
CA ASP A 11 -31.64 -22.82 -0.86
C ASP A 11 -31.07 -22.02 -2.06
N GLY A 12 -29.73 -21.89 -2.15
CA GLY A 12 -29.06 -21.12 -3.21
C GLY A 12 -28.98 -19.60 -2.97
N PHE A 13 -29.24 -19.13 -1.75
CA PHE A 13 -29.20 -17.71 -1.40
C PHE A 13 -28.25 -17.45 -0.23
N LEU A 14 -27.37 -16.46 -0.37
CA LEU A 14 -26.60 -15.90 0.74
C LEU A 14 -27.43 -14.80 1.39
N THR A 15 -27.82 -15.02 2.64
CA THR A 15 -28.60 -14.07 3.42
C THR A 15 -27.74 -13.43 4.52
N VAL A 16 -27.81 -12.11 4.64
CA VAL A 16 -27.15 -11.33 5.71
C VAL A 16 -28.18 -10.40 6.33
N ARG A 17 -28.37 -10.45 7.66
CA ARG A 17 -29.42 -9.70 8.38
C ARG A 17 -30.82 -9.86 7.76
N GLY A 18 -31.15 -11.07 7.30
CA GLY A 18 -32.44 -11.37 6.68
C GLY A 18 -32.61 -10.88 5.24
N ARG A 19 -31.57 -10.28 4.63
CA ARG A 19 -31.60 -9.78 3.24
C ARG A 19 -30.80 -10.71 2.33
N THR A 20 -31.35 -11.02 1.16
CA THR A 20 -30.66 -11.78 0.11
C THR A 20 -29.60 -10.90 -0.56
N VAL A 21 -28.33 -11.24 -0.36
CA VAL A 21 -27.18 -10.52 -0.94
C VAL A 21 -26.72 -11.16 -2.24
N LEU A 22 -26.65 -12.49 -2.27
CA LEU A 22 -26.32 -13.27 -3.46
C LEU A 22 -27.43 -14.28 -3.73
N SER A 23 -27.82 -14.41 -4.99
CA SER A 23 -28.68 -15.50 -5.47
C SER A 23 -27.87 -16.52 -6.26
N HIS A 24 -28.42 -17.69 -6.53
CA HIS A 24 -27.76 -18.75 -7.31
C HIS A 24 -26.39 -19.15 -6.72
N VAL A 25 -26.28 -19.17 -5.39
CA VAL A 25 -25.07 -19.59 -4.67
C VAL A 25 -24.81 -21.07 -4.95
N PRO A 26 -23.64 -21.45 -5.51
CA PRO A 26 -23.32 -22.84 -5.81
C PRO A 26 -23.22 -23.73 -4.55
N GLY A 27 -23.58 -25.01 -4.69
CA GLY A 27 -23.59 -25.96 -3.56
C GLY A 27 -22.21 -26.34 -2.98
N ASN A 28 -21.12 -25.97 -3.65
CA ASN A 28 -19.75 -26.15 -3.15
C ASN A 28 -19.23 -24.94 -2.34
N VAL A 29 -20.03 -23.86 -2.20
CA VAL A 29 -19.74 -22.73 -1.33
C VAL A 29 -20.04 -23.12 0.12
N LEU A 30 -19.12 -22.78 1.01
CA LEU A 30 -19.18 -23.08 2.43
C LEU A 30 -19.26 -21.78 3.23
N VAL A 31 -19.96 -21.85 4.37
CA VAL A 31 -20.07 -20.73 5.31
C VAL A 31 -19.62 -21.20 6.69
N SER A 32 -18.62 -20.52 7.25
CA SER A 32 -18.04 -20.82 8.55
C SER A 32 -18.24 -19.62 9.48
N PRO A 33 -19.20 -19.67 10.44
CA PRO A 33 -19.46 -18.56 11.34
C PRO A 33 -18.24 -18.17 12.19
N VAL A 34 -18.07 -16.86 12.39
CA VAL A 34 -17.04 -16.27 13.25
C VAL A 34 -17.74 -15.32 14.23
N GLY A 35 -17.90 -15.77 15.48
CA GLY A 35 -18.73 -15.08 16.44
C GLY A 35 -20.22 -15.15 16.07
N THR A 36 -20.97 -14.10 16.40
CA THR A 36 -22.43 -14.06 16.22
C THR A 36 -22.89 -13.36 14.95
N GLU A 37 -22.07 -12.46 14.38
CA GLU A 37 -22.49 -11.50 13.34
C GLU A 37 -21.73 -11.62 12.02
N SER A 38 -20.59 -12.34 12.01
CA SER A 38 -19.72 -12.48 10.84
C SER A 38 -19.50 -13.95 10.49
N ALA A 39 -19.09 -14.20 9.25
CA ALA A 39 -18.75 -15.54 8.79
C ALA A 39 -17.71 -15.49 7.67
N PHE A 40 -16.91 -16.53 7.53
CA PHE A 40 -16.11 -16.76 6.34
C PHE A 40 -16.94 -17.45 5.27
N LEU A 41 -16.78 -16.99 4.02
CA LEU A 41 -17.12 -17.73 2.82
C LEU A 41 -15.88 -18.45 2.31
N GLY A 42 -16.08 -19.71 1.93
CA GLY A 42 -15.10 -20.57 1.30
C GLY A 42 -15.73 -21.42 0.21
N ALA A 43 -14.94 -22.25 -0.45
CA ALA A 43 -15.42 -23.21 -1.43
C ALA A 43 -14.47 -24.41 -1.58
N THR A 44 -15.01 -25.48 -2.16
CA THR A 44 -14.27 -26.71 -2.47
C THR A 44 -14.28 -26.99 -3.97
N SER A 45 -13.23 -27.67 -4.43
CA SER A 45 -13.00 -28.13 -5.80
C SER A 45 -12.66 -29.62 -5.77
N THR A 46 -12.98 -30.33 -6.85
CA THR A 46 -12.57 -31.73 -7.03
C THR A 46 -11.14 -31.85 -7.55
N VAL A 47 -10.53 -30.74 -7.97
CA VAL A 47 -9.18 -30.69 -8.53
C VAL A 47 -8.27 -29.90 -7.61
N SER A 48 -7.02 -30.33 -7.48
CA SER A 48 -5.96 -29.59 -6.80
C SER A 48 -5.29 -28.62 -7.78
N SER A 49 -5.13 -27.36 -7.39
CA SER A 49 -4.48 -26.32 -8.20
C SER A 49 -3.83 -25.26 -7.32
N SER A 50 -2.83 -24.57 -7.84
CA SER A 50 -2.22 -23.38 -7.24
C SER A 50 -3.08 -22.11 -7.44
N ARG A 51 -4.10 -22.22 -8.29
CA ARG A 51 -5.08 -21.16 -8.57
C ARG A 51 -6.48 -21.74 -8.77
N HIS A 52 -7.47 -21.17 -8.07
CA HIS A 52 -8.89 -21.44 -8.30
C HIS A 52 -9.66 -20.13 -8.45
N VAL A 53 -10.73 -20.17 -9.23
CA VAL A 53 -11.76 -19.13 -9.28
C VAL A 53 -13.07 -19.81 -8.96
N PHE A 54 -13.72 -19.38 -7.88
CA PHE A 54 -14.97 -19.94 -7.40
C PHE A 54 -16.10 -18.93 -7.56
N ASP A 55 -17.23 -19.41 -8.05
CA ASP A 55 -18.47 -18.66 -8.13
C ASP A 55 -19.11 -18.55 -6.74
N LEU A 56 -19.48 -17.34 -6.33
CA LEU A 56 -20.19 -17.07 -5.06
C LEU A 56 -21.70 -16.91 -5.23
N GLY A 57 -22.14 -16.35 -6.35
CA GLY A 57 -23.55 -16.11 -6.68
C GLY A 57 -23.72 -14.84 -7.50
N ILE A 58 -24.95 -14.55 -7.90
CA ILE A 58 -25.30 -13.33 -8.62
C ILE A 58 -25.48 -12.17 -7.63
N LEU A 59 -24.74 -11.09 -7.83
CA LEU A 59 -24.84 -9.83 -7.08
C LEU A 59 -25.37 -8.70 -7.99
N GLN A 60 -26.51 -8.12 -7.63
CA GLN A 60 -27.12 -7.01 -8.38
C GLN A 60 -28.04 -6.19 -7.47
N GLY A 61 -28.26 -4.92 -7.81
CA GLY A 61 -29.22 -4.05 -7.10
C GLY A 61 -28.67 -3.37 -5.84
N TYR A 62 -27.35 -3.47 -5.60
CA TYR A 62 -26.69 -2.84 -4.46
C TYR A 62 -25.73 -1.77 -4.94
N LYS A 63 -25.80 -0.56 -4.35
CA LYS A 63 -24.69 0.38 -4.47
C LYS A 63 -23.46 -0.26 -3.84
N LEU A 64 -22.39 -0.37 -4.62
CA LEU A 64 -21.15 -1.00 -4.17
C LEU A 64 -19.96 -0.07 -4.30
N LEU A 65 -19.01 -0.26 -3.39
CA LEU A 65 -17.67 0.31 -3.40
C LEU A 65 -16.67 -0.84 -3.33
N SER A 66 -15.78 -0.91 -4.31
CA SER A 66 -14.65 -1.82 -4.33
C SER A 66 -13.34 -1.05 -4.22
N LEU A 67 -12.40 -1.59 -3.44
CA LEU A 67 -10.99 -1.21 -3.50
C LEU A 67 -10.25 -2.32 -4.20
N PHE A 68 -9.74 -2.05 -5.40
CA PHE A 68 -9.11 -3.05 -6.25
C PHE A 68 -7.73 -2.60 -6.68
N ARG A 69 -6.83 -3.56 -6.91
CA ARG A 69 -5.51 -3.27 -7.44
C ARG A 69 -5.59 -3.01 -8.94
N VAL A 70 -5.56 -1.74 -9.32
CA VAL A 70 -5.51 -1.34 -10.73
C VAL A 70 -4.22 -1.78 -11.40
N LYS A 71 -3.12 -1.83 -10.65
CA LYS A 71 -1.85 -2.42 -11.08
C LYS A 71 -1.14 -3.05 -9.89
N ILE A 72 0.00 -3.68 -10.16
CA ILE A 72 0.71 -4.45 -9.13
C ILE A 72 1.09 -3.60 -7.89
N TRP A 73 1.28 -2.30 -8.00
CA TRP A 73 1.71 -1.47 -6.88
C TRP A 73 0.56 -0.90 -6.05
N TRP A 74 -0.57 -0.56 -6.70
CA TRP A 74 -1.54 0.39 -6.16
C TRP A 74 -2.99 -0.05 -6.30
N MET A 75 -3.79 0.38 -5.31
CA MET A 75 -5.25 0.28 -5.33
C MET A 75 -5.88 1.61 -5.71
N ILE A 76 -7.09 1.55 -6.29
CA ILE A 76 -7.99 2.70 -6.47
C ILE A 76 -9.43 2.24 -6.18
N PRO A 77 -10.35 3.18 -5.86
CA PRO A 77 -11.76 2.84 -5.73
C PRO A 77 -12.43 2.57 -7.08
N ARG A 78 -13.45 1.71 -7.06
CA ARG A 78 -14.44 1.59 -8.13
C ARG A 78 -15.83 1.44 -7.53
N LEU A 79 -16.77 2.23 -8.06
CA LEU A 79 -18.17 2.20 -7.67
C LEU A 79 -19.01 1.49 -8.74
N GLY A 80 -20.18 0.98 -8.32
CA GLY A 80 -21.06 0.23 -9.21
C GLY A 80 -22.40 -0.14 -8.60
N LEU A 81 -23.15 -0.98 -9.31
CA LEU A 81 -24.49 -1.45 -8.92
C LEU A 81 -24.63 -2.99 -8.97
N SER A 82 -23.66 -3.69 -9.55
CA SER A 82 -23.69 -5.14 -9.70
C SER A 82 -22.30 -5.76 -9.75
N ALA A 83 -22.21 -7.08 -9.64
CA ALA A 83 -20.93 -7.78 -9.70
C ALA A 83 -20.14 -7.51 -10.99
N SER A 84 -20.76 -7.15 -12.12
CA SER A 84 -20.00 -6.77 -13.32
C SER A 84 -19.12 -5.53 -13.15
N ASP A 85 -19.44 -4.66 -12.17
CA ASP A 85 -18.60 -3.51 -11.81
C ASP A 85 -17.43 -3.87 -10.89
N VAL A 86 -17.46 -5.12 -10.39
CA VAL A 86 -16.46 -5.99 -9.73
C VAL A 86 -15.06 -6.12 -10.33
N PRO A 87 -14.07 -5.23 -10.19
CA PRO A 87 -12.83 -5.40 -10.94
C PRO A 87 -12.02 -6.59 -10.40
N MET A 88 -11.16 -7.17 -11.25
CA MET A 88 -10.21 -8.18 -10.81
C MET A 88 -9.28 -7.61 -9.72
N GLU A 89 -8.79 -8.48 -8.83
CA GLU A 89 -7.93 -8.07 -7.70
C GLU A 89 -8.63 -7.10 -6.71
N THR A 90 -9.94 -7.22 -6.53
CA THR A 90 -10.65 -6.50 -5.46
C THR A 90 -10.29 -7.07 -4.09
N GLN A 91 -9.84 -6.21 -3.18
CA GLN A 91 -9.40 -6.57 -1.81
C GLN A 91 -10.34 -6.05 -0.70
N LEU A 92 -11.32 -5.23 -1.06
CA LEU A 92 -12.44 -4.84 -0.21
C LEU A 92 -13.65 -4.58 -1.09
N LEU A 93 -14.79 -5.13 -0.72
CA LEU A 93 -16.08 -4.81 -1.34
C LEU A 93 -17.09 -4.46 -0.24
N LEU A 94 -17.59 -3.24 -0.30
CA LEU A 94 -18.60 -2.70 0.62
C LEU A 94 -19.89 -2.48 -0.15
N LEU A 95 -21.00 -3.00 0.36
CA LEU A 95 -22.34 -2.82 -0.19
C LEU A 95 -23.14 -1.91 0.74
N GLN A 96 -23.94 -1.03 0.14
CA GLN A 96 -25.01 -0.31 0.84
C GLN A 96 -26.34 -1.01 0.56
N ALA A 97 -27.00 -1.46 1.62
CA ALA A 97 -28.31 -2.09 1.60
C ALA A 97 -29.36 -1.12 2.20
N ASN A 98 -30.28 -0.65 1.37
CA ASN A 98 -31.50 0.07 1.73
C ASN A 98 -32.72 -0.86 1.60
N GLU A 99 -33.89 -0.47 2.12
CA GLU A 99 -35.14 -1.26 1.98
C GLU A 99 -35.46 -1.62 0.51
N GLU A 100 -35.27 -0.70 -0.43
CA GLU A 100 -35.48 -0.90 -1.89
C GLU A 100 -34.45 -1.81 -2.58
N SER A 101 -33.30 -2.09 -1.95
CA SER A 101 -32.22 -2.90 -2.57
C SER A 101 -32.30 -4.40 -2.23
N ALA A 102 -33.22 -4.79 -1.33
CA ALA A 102 -33.61 -6.18 -1.23
C ALA A 102 -34.39 -6.53 -2.50
N LEU A 103 -34.02 -7.61 -3.20
CA LEU A 103 -34.81 -8.15 -4.32
C LEU A 103 -36.27 -8.22 -3.87
N GLU A 104 -37.11 -7.33 -4.40
CA GLU A 104 -38.51 -7.22 -3.99
C GLU A 104 -39.22 -8.56 -4.23
N ASP A 105 -39.70 -9.18 -3.15
CA ASP A 105 -40.91 -9.99 -3.23
C ASP A 105 -42.02 -9.02 -3.68
N GLU A 106 -42.61 -9.28 -4.85
CA GLU A 106 -43.72 -8.50 -5.39
C GLU A 106 -44.80 -8.26 -4.32
N PHE A 107 -45.37 -7.04 -4.30
CA PHE A 107 -46.46 -6.51 -3.46
C PHE A 107 -46.07 -5.58 -2.29
N SER A 108 -45.84 -4.30 -2.58
CA SER A 108 -46.74 -3.21 -2.16
C SER A 108 -46.20 -1.84 -2.60
N SER A 109 -47.07 -1.05 -3.24
CA SER A 109 -46.78 0.34 -3.61
C SER A 109 -47.15 1.30 -2.49
N ASP A 110 -46.44 2.43 -2.50
CA ASP A 110 -46.69 3.68 -1.77
C ASP A 110 -45.98 3.80 -0.42
N CYS A 111 -44.93 4.65 -0.35
CA CYS A 111 -44.83 5.77 0.59
C CYS A 111 -43.59 6.64 0.32
N GLU A 112 -43.79 7.95 0.38
CA GLU A 112 -42.80 9.01 0.27
C GLU A 112 -41.84 9.09 1.47
N GLU A 113 -40.64 9.63 1.19
CA GLU A 113 -39.55 10.09 2.07
C GLU A 113 -39.85 10.24 3.57
N LEU A 114 -39.52 9.20 4.37
CA LEU A 114 -39.31 9.36 5.82
C LEU A 114 -38.23 8.37 6.35
N ALA A 115 -37.24 8.95 7.05
CA ALA A 115 -36.27 8.34 7.97
C ALA A 115 -35.01 7.63 7.41
N THR A 116 -33.88 8.30 7.60
CA THR A 116 -32.48 7.88 7.42
C THR A 116 -32.00 6.76 8.37
N ASP A 117 -32.90 5.89 8.86
CA ASP A 117 -32.63 5.02 10.02
C ASP A 117 -32.55 3.51 9.71
N ASN A 118 -32.59 3.10 8.43
CA ASN A 118 -32.56 1.67 8.04
C ASN A 118 -31.48 1.28 7.01
N THR A 119 -30.50 2.14 6.73
CA THR A 119 -29.36 1.81 5.88
C THR A 119 -28.39 0.87 6.60
N CYS A 120 -28.18 -0.32 6.04
CA CYS A 120 -27.20 -1.30 6.50
C CYS A 120 -26.05 -1.38 5.50
N TYR A 121 -24.85 -1.67 5.98
CA TYR A 121 -23.68 -1.95 5.16
C TYR A 121 -23.27 -3.42 5.28
N ILE A 122 -22.82 -4.01 4.18
CA ILE A 122 -22.35 -5.39 4.12
C ILE A 122 -20.95 -5.37 3.53
N LEU A 123 -20.01 -5.92 4.27
CA LEU A 123 -18.59 -5.91 3.93
C LEU A 123 -18.15 -7.31 3.55
N PHE A 124 -17.48 -7.42 2.41
CA PHE A 124 -16.73 -8.60 1.97
C PHE A 124 -15.25 -8.25 1.96
N LEU A 125 -14.46 -8.92 2.82
CA LEU A 125 -13.01 -8.78 2.91
C LEU A 125 -12.35 -10.09 2.49
N PRO A 126 -11.76 -10.17 1.29
CA PRO A 126 -10.86 -11.24 0.91
C PRO A 126 -9.61 -11.24 1.79
N VAL A 127 -9.20 -12.42 2.25
CA VAL A 127 -8.09 -12.57 3.20
C VAL A 127 -7.12 -13.67 2.77
N LEU A 128 -6.10 -13.90 3.59
CA LEU A 128 -5.18 -15.02 3.43
C LEU A 128 -5.77 -16.29 4.05
N ASP A 129 -5.71 -17.39 3.32
CA ASP A 129 -6.05 -18.74 3.79
C ASP A 129 -4.82 -19.65 3.63
N GLY A 130 -4.06 -19.78 4.71
CA GLY A 130 -2.77 -20.46 4.71
C GLY A 130 -1.78 -19.79 3.74
N GLN A 131 -1.39 -20.52 2.70
CA GLN A 131 -0.43 -20.06 1.67
C GLN A 131 -1.09 -19.39 0.46
N PHE A 132 -2.42 -19.19 0.51
CA PHE A 132 -3.19 -18.64 -0.60
C PHE A 132 -3.72 -17.24 -0.26
N ARG A 133 -3.65 -16.34 -1.24
CA ARG A 133 -4.33 -15.04 -1.19
C ARG A 133 -5.67 -15.12 -1.89
N ALA A 134 -6.74 -14.66 -1.24
CA ALA A 134 -8.03 -14.43 -1.89
C ALA A 134 -8.16 -13.01 -2.44
N THR A 135 -8.81 -12.87 -3.59
CA THR A 135 -9.30 -11.60 -4.17
C THR A 135 -10.70 -11.78 -4.74
N LEU A 136 -11.46 -10.71 -4.90
CA LEU A 136 -12.76 -10.72 -5.57
C LEU A 136 -12.65 -10.21 -7.01
N GLN A 137 -13.61 -10.65 -7.81
CA GLN A 137 -13.87 -10.16 -9.16
C GLN A 137 -15.33 -10.46 -9.50
N GLY A 138 -15.88 -9.81 -10.52
CA GLY A 138 -17.15 -10.24 -11.08
C GLY A 138 -17.13 -10.38 -12.59
N THR A 139 -18.15 -11.05 -13.10
CA THR A 139 -18.29 -11.37 -14.53
C THR A 139 -19.32 -10.46 -15.19
N GLN A 140 -19.35 -10.47 -16.53
CA GLN A 140 -20.38 -9.78 -17.31
C GLN A 140 -21.81 -10.26 -17.02
N SER A 141 -21.97 -11.46 -16.47
CA SER A 141 -23.27 -12.03 -16.07
C SER A 141 -23.61 -11.76 -14.60
N ASN A 142 -23.00 -10.75 -13.98
CA ASN A 142 -23.17 -10.39 -12.57
C ASN A 142 -22.83 -11.52 -11.58
N GLN A 143 -22.00 -12.49 -11.99
CA GLN A 143 -21.51 -13.52 -11.09
C GLN A 143 -20.37 -12.91 -10.26
N LEU A 144 -20.55 -12.83 -8.94
CA LEU A 144 -19.45 -12.53 -8.02
C LEU A 144 -18.60 -13.79 -7.85
N GLN A 145 -17.29 -13.62 -7.91
CA GLN A 145 -16.32 -14.70 -7.79
C GLN A 145 -15.25 -14.32 -6.77
N PHE A 146 -14.69 -15.31 -6.09
CA PHE A 146 -13.40 -15.15 -5.44
C PHE A 146 -12.33 -16.01 -6.11
N CYS A 147 -11.15 -15.44 -6.27
CA CYS A 147 -9.97 -16.11 -6.78
C CYS A 147 -9.03 -16.38 -5.61
N ILE A 148 -8.50 -17.61 -5.49
CA ILE A 148 -7.38 -17.92 -4.58
C ILE A 148 -6.14 -18.29 -5.38
N GLU A 149 -4.98 -17.77 -4.96
CA GLU A 149 -3.70 -18.03 -5.63
C GLU A 149 -2.56 -18.18 -4.60
N SER A 150 -1.72 -19.21 -4.77
CA SER A 150 -0.48 -19.37 -4.00
C SER A 150 0.71 -18.69 -4.67
N GLY A 151 0.68 -18.46 -5.98
CA GLY A 151 1.84 -17.97 -6.74
C GLY A 151 2.98 -18.98 -6.90
N ASP A 152 2.75 -20.25 -6.59
CA ASP A 152 3.72 -21.34 -6.78
C ASP A 152 2.98 -22.59 -7.29
N ALA A 153 3.40 -23.14 -8.43
CA ALA A 153 2.77 -24.29 -9.06
C ALA A 153 2.81 -25.57 -8.19
N HIS A 154 3.73 -25.64 -7.23
CA HIS A 154 3.86 -26.76 -6.29
C HIS A 154 3.04 -26.59 -5.01
N VAL A 155 2.57 -25.37 -4.71
CA VAL A 155 1.68 -25.11 -3.58
C VAL A 155 0.25 -25.13 -4.09
N GLN A 156 -0.40 -26.28 -3.93
CA GLN A 156 -1.74 -26.53 -4.45
C GLN A 156 -2.72 -26.85 -3.34
N THR A 157 -3.99 -26.52 -3.56
CA THR A 157 -5.11 -26.90 -2.71
C THR A 157 -6.29 -27.31 -3.58
N SER A 158 -7.25 -28.01 -3.00
CA SER A 158 -8.58 -28.24 -3.59
C SER A 158 -9.69 -27.51 -2.83
N GLN A 159 -9.34 -26.69 -1.83
CA GLN A 159 -10.31 -25.97 -1.00
C GLN A 159 -9.73 -24.69 -0.42
N SER A 160 -10.60 -23.75 -0.10
CA SER A 160 -10.31 -22.63 0.79
C SER A 160 -11.54 -22.39 1.64
N LEU A 161 -11.37 -22.42 2.97
CA LEU A 161 -12.47 -22.37 3.94
C LEU A 161 -12.66 -20.97 4.51
N GLU A 162 -11.62 -20.15 4.45
CA GLU A 162 -11.57 -18.82 5.06
C GLU A 162 -11.18 -17.75 4.03
N ALA A 163 -11.71 -17.84 2.81
CA ALA A 163 -11.30 -16.98 1.69
C ALA A 163 -11.78 -15.53 1.85
N VAL A 164 -13.04 -15.34 2.26
CA VAL A 164 -13.67 -14.01 2.33
C VAL A 164 -14.43 -13.87 3.64
N LEU A 165 -14.04 -12.92 4.50
CA LEU A 165 -14.84 -12.55 5.66
C LEU A 165 -16.02 -11.71 5.23
N VAL A 166 -17.23 -12.08 5.64
CA VAL A 166 -18.45 -11.32 5.46
C VAL A 166 -18.96 -10.84 6.81
N ASN A 167 -19.22 -9.53 6.90
CA ASN A 167 -19.76 -8.89 8.10
C ASN A 167 -20.76 -7.79 7.72
N SER A 168 -21.57 -7.32 8.66
CA SER A 168 -22.56 -6.26 8.42
C SER A 168 -22.75 -5.34 9.61
N GLY A 169 -23.17 -4.09 9.36
CA GLY A 169 -23.39 -3.10 10.41
C GLY A 169 -24.00 -1.81 9.88
N ASP A 170 -24.44 -0.93 10.78
CA ASP A 170 -25.14 0.32 10.45
C ASP A 170 -24.16 1.50 10.21
N ASN A 171 -22.90 1.33 10.57
CA ASN A 171 -21.83 2.30 10.37
C ASN A 171 -20.67 1.64 9.58
N PRO A 172 -20.34 2.12 8.36
CA PRO A 172 -19.38 1.46 7.51
C PRO A 172 -17.95 1.55 8.07
N PHE A 173 -17.63 2.61 8.81
CA PHE A 173 -16.29 2.80 9.39
C PHE A 173 -16.07 1.89 10.59
N GLU A 174 -17.06 1.75 11.46
CA GLU A 174 -17.02 0.81 12.58
C GLU A 174 -17.02 -0.63 12.08
N LEU A 175 -17.84 -0.94 11.05
CA LEU A 175 -17.88 -2.25 10.40
C LEU A 175 -16.50 -2.67 9.88
N ILE A 176 -15.79 -1.78 9.17
CA ILE A 176 -14.45 -2.10 8.65
C ILE A 176 -13.46 -2.28 9.80
N ARG A 177 -13.41 -1.34 10.76
CA ARG A 177 -12.52 -1.43 11.94
C ARG A 177 -12.72 -2.74 12.70
N ASP A 178 -13.96 -3.07 13.04
CA ASP A 178 -14.28 -4.21 13.88
C ASP A 178 -14.03 -5.52 13.12
N SER A 179 -14.25 -5.55 11.80
CA SER A 179 -13.88 -6.69 10.95
C SER A 179 -12.37 -6.91 10.89
N ILE A 180 -11.57 -5.84 10.80
CA ILE A 180 -10.10 -5.94 10.85
C ILE A 180 -9.63 -6.44 12.22
N LYS A 181 -10.27 -6.03 13.33
CA LYS A 181 -9.96 -6.54 14.68
C LYS A 181 -10.34 -8.02 14.85
N ILE A 182 -11.46 -8.46 14.26
CA ILE A 182 -11.82 -9.89 14.20
C ILE A 182 -10.72 -10.66 13.47
N LEU A 183 -10.28 -10.17 12.31
CA LEU A 183 -9.21 -10.80 11.52
C LEU A 183 -7.86 -10.81 12.23
N GLU A 184 -7.47 -9.72 12.92
CA GLU A 184 -6.24 -9.66 13.72
C GLU A 184 -6.22 -10.79 14.76
N LYS A 185 -7.31 -10.93 15.53
CA LYS A 185 -7.44 -11.96 16.55
C LYS A 185 -7.50 -13.38 15.97
N HIS A 186 -8.14 -13.55 14.82
CA HIS A 186 -8.34 -14.87 14.21
C HIS A 186 -7.09 -15.37 13.47
N LYS A 187 -6.38 -14.48 12.77
CA LYS A 187 -5.25 -14.83 11.89
C LYS A 187 -3.89 -14.68 12.58
N GLU A 188 -3.74 -13.74 13.51
CA GLU A 188 -2.49 -13.48 14.26
C GLU A 188 -1.24 -13.16 13.38
N THR A 189 -1.44 -12.81 12.11
CA THR A 189 -0.36 -12.51 11.14
C THR A 189 -0.05 -11.04 10.98
N PHE A 190 -0.96 -10.15 11.38
CA PHE A 190 -0.80 -8.69 11.35
C PHE A 190 -1.38 -8.07 12.61
N CYS A 191 -1.21 -6.76 12.79
CA CYS A 191 -1.82 -6.03 13.90
C CYS A 191 -2.63 -4.84 13.40
N HIS A 192 -3.71 -4.51 14.12
CA HIS A 192 -4.45 -3.28 13.93
C HIS A 192 -3.60 -2.07 14.37
N LEU A 193 -3.80 -0.91 13.74
CA LEU A 193 -2.99 0.29 13.97
C LEU A 193 -2.93 0.73 15.44
N GLU A 194 -4.02 0.57 16.18
CA GLU A 194 -4.10 0.90 17.63
C GLU A 194 -3.08 0.14 18.48
N ASN A 195 -2.63 -1.04 18.02
CA ASN A 195 -1.65 -1.88 18.70
C ASN A 195 -0.22 -1.63 18.23
N LYS A 196 -0.02 -0.67 17.31
CA LYS A 196 1.28 -0.32 16.74
C LYS A 196 1.80 1.00 17.30
N ARG A 197 3.13 1.13 17.35
CA ARG A 197 3.78 2.38 17.72
C ARG A 197 3.78 3.33 16.52
N ILE A 198 3.11 4.46 16.66
CA ILE A 198 3.05 5.52 15.65
C ILE A 198 4.39 6.29 15.66
N PRO A 199 5.12 6.35 14.54
CA PRO A 199 6.43 7.00 14.52
C PRO A 199 6.34 8.53 14.58
N ALA A 200 7.25 9.12 15.35
CA ALA A 200 7.22 10.55 15.70
C ALA A 200 7.47 11.52 14.52
N HIS A 201 8.04 11.06 13.41
CA HIS A 201 8.29 11.90 12.24
C HIS A 201 7.00 12.48 11.63
N LEU A 202 5.86 11.81 11.84
CA LEU A 202 4.56 12.20 11.29
C LEU A 202 4.06 13.57 11.77
N ASP A 203 4.56 14.05 12.91
CA ASP A 203 4.16 15.33 13.51
C ASP A 203 5.09 16.49 13.11
N TRP A 204 6.02 16.23 12.18
CA TRP A 204 7.01 17.20 11.70
C TRP A 204 6.85 17.45 10.21
N PHE A 205 6.99 18.71 9.80
CA PHE A 205 7.03 19.06 8.38
C PHE A 205 8.24 18.41 7.72
N GLY A 206 7.99 17.69 6.63
CA GLY A 206 9.03 16.96 5.91
C GLY A 206 9.36 17.49 4.53
N TRP A 207 10.46 17.00 3.98
CA TRP A 207 10.85 17.18 2.57
C TRP A 207 11.37 15.86 2.00
N CYS A 208 10.83 15.44 0.86
CA CYS A 208 11.32 14.29 0.11
C CYS A 208 12.17 14.79 -1.07
N THR A 209 13.30 14.13 -1.35
CA THR A 209 14.20 14.58 -2.43
C THR A 209 13.79 14.07 -3.83
N TRP A 210 12.76 13.22 -3.95
CA TRP A 210 12.41 12.53 -5.19
C TRP A 210 12.06 13.47 -6.35
N ASP A 211 10.95 14.21 -6.33
CA ASP A 211 10.65 15.14 -7.45
C ASP A 211 11.60 16.36 -7.50
N ALA A 212 12.32 16.62 -6.41
CA ALA A 212 13.30 17.71 -6.36
C ALA A 212 14.51 17.40 -7.27
N PHE A 213 14.99 16.15 -7.26
CA PHE A 213 16.24 15.78 -7.94
C PHE A 213 16.18 14.46 -8.73
N TYR A 214 15.18 13.62 -8.50
CA TYR A 214 15.16 12.21 -8.86
C TYR A 214 16.48 11.55 -8.44
N THR A 215 17.04 10.70 -9.29
CA THR A 215 18.32 10.03 -9.06
C THR A 215 19.53 10.97 -9.02
N ALA A 216 19.36 12.27 -9.32
CA ALA A 216 20.43 13.27 -9.27
C ALA A 216 20.65 13.88 -7.87
N VAL A 217 19.97 13.39 -6.83
CA VAL A 217 20.14 13.85 -5.44
C VAL A 217 21.63 13.87 -5.02
N SER A 218 22.04 14.92 -4.30
CA SER A 218 23.41 15.10 -3.82
C SER A 218 23.44 15.88 -2.51
N PRO A 219 24.52 15.76 -1.70
CA PRO A 219 24.71 16.57 -0.49
C PRO A 219 24.55 18.06 -0.71
N GLN A 220 25.14 18.60 -1.79
CA GLN A 220 25.04 20.02 -2.13
C GLN A 220 23.60 20.43 -2.43
N GLY A 221 22.89 19.67 -3.27
CA GLY A 221 21.49 19.96 -3.60
C GLY A 221 20.58 19.91 -2.38
N ILE A 222 20.82 18.97 -1.45
CA ILE A 222 20.07 18.89 -0.19
C ILE A 222 20.35 20.12 0.70
N LYS A 223 21.62 20.52 0.86
CA LYS A 223 21.99 21.72 1.63
C LYS A 223 21.33 22.98 1.05
N GLU A 224 21.36 23.15 -0.27
CA GLU A 224 20.70 24.27 -0.95
C GLU A 224 19.18 24.27 -0.71
N GLY A 225 18.54 23.11 -0.81
CA GLY A 225 17.11 22.96 -0.55
C GLY A 225 16.75 23.33 0.89
N LEU A 226 17.41 22.72 1.88
CA LEU A 226 17.18 23.02 3.31
C LEU A 226 17.43 24.50 3.62
N GLN A 227 18.47 25.10 3.04
CA GLN A 227 18.75 26.53 3.19
C GLN A 227 17.64 27.39 2.58
N SER A 228 17.14 27.04 1.40
CA SER A 228 16.09 27.78 0.72
C SER A 228 14.76 27.76 1.50
N PHE A 229 14.41 26.63 2.12
CA PHE A 229 13.28 26.54 3.06
C PHE A 229 13.48 27.40 4.31
N SER A 230 14.68 27.35 4.89
CA SER A 230 15.05 28.15 6.07
C SER A 230 14.90 29.66 5.80
N ASN A 231 15.37 30.12 4.64
CA ASN A 231 15.26 31.53 4.22
C ASN A 231 13.80 32.01 4.11
N GLY A 232 12.85 31.11 3.80
CA GLY A 232 11.42 31.43 3.75
C GLY A 232 10.67 31.31 5.08
N GLY A 233 11.35 30.84 6.14
CA GLY A 233 10.80 30.66 7.48
C GLY A 233 9.98 29.38 7.67
N CYS A 234 10.15 28.37 6.81
CA CYS A 234 9.48 27.08 6.91
C CYS A 234 10.51 25.94 6.76
N SER A 235 11.28 25.66 7.80
CA SER A 235 12.34 24.64 7.75
C SER A 235 11.78 23.22 7.99
N PRO A 236 11.97 22.27 7.06
CA PRO A 236 11.70 20.85 7.30
C PRO A 236 12.47 20.33 8.52
N LYS A 237 11.80 19.52 9.34
CA LYS A 237 12.39 18.80 10.47
C LYS A 237 12.55 17.31 10.18
N PHE A 238 11.92 16.85 9.11
CA PHE A 238 12.04 15.51 8.58
C PHE A 238 12.52 15.59 7.12
N ILE A 239 13.45 14.72 6.72
CA ILE A 239 13.85 14.58 5.33
C ILE A 239 13.89 13.10 4.94
N ILE A 240 13.38 12.80 3.73
CA ILE A 240 13.58 11.53 3.07
C ILE A 240 14.61 11.77 1.97
N ILE A 241 15.80 11.19 2.12
CA ILE A 241 16.78 11.09 1.04
C ILE A 241 16.34 9.90 0.19
N ASP A 242 15.59 10.23 -0.85
CA ASP A 242 14.98 9.29 -1.79
C ASP A 242 16.02 8.74 -2.79
N ASP A 243 15.56 7.94 -3.76
CA ASP A 243 16.41 7.16 -4.67
C ASP A 243 17.51 7.99 -5.37
N GLY A 244 18.69 7.38 -5.45
CA GLY A 244 19.88 7.92 -6.11
C GLY A 244 21.11 7.98 -5.20
N TRP A 245 21.01 7.69 -3.91
CA TRP A 245 22.15 7.76 -2.99
C TRP A 245 22.97 6.45 -2.91
N GLN A 246 22.38 5.32 -3.32
CA GLN A 246 22.97 3.98 -3.21
C GLN A 246 24.02 3.70 -4.30
N GLU A 247 24.95 2.81 -3.98
CA GLU A 247 25.85 2.21 -4.96
C GLU A 247 25.13 1.10 -5.74
N ILE A 248 24.93 1.34 -7.04
CA ILE A 248 24.10 0.51 -7.92
C ILE A 248 24.81 0.22 -9.24
N LEU A 249 24.44 -0.88 -9.87
CA LEU A 249 24.93 -1.23 -11.21
C LEU A 249 23.79 -1.65 -12.12
N ASN A 250 23.74 -1.03 -13.30
CA ASN A 250 22.91 -1.48 -14.41
C ASN A 250 23.77 -2.22 -15.43
N THR A 251 23.75 -3.54 -15.38
CA THR A 251 24.54 -4.41 -16.28
C THR A 251 24.04 -4.40 -17.73
N PHE A 252 22.89 -3.78 -18.00
CA PHE A 252 22.25 -3.73 -19.32
C PHE A 252 22.42 -2.36 -20.00
N HIS A 253 23.08 -1.42 -19.34
CA HIS A 253 23.42 -0.12 -19.88
C HIS A 253 24.95 0.01 -19.98
N LYS A 254 25.44 0.36 -21.17
CA LYS A 254 26.85 0.66 -21.41
C LYS A 254 27.05 2.15 -21.55
N GLU A 255 28.14 2.65 -21.00
CA GLU A 255 28.49 4.06 -21.10
C GLU A 255 28.66 4.48 -22.57
N GLY A 256 27.99 5.57 -22.97
CA GLY A 256 27.98 6.08 -24.34
C GLY A 256 26.92 5.45 -25.26
N GLU A 257 26.19 4.44 -24.83
CA GLU A 257 25.05 3.89 -25.56
C GLU A 257 23.72 4.53 -25.09
N PRO A 258 22.70 4.64 -25.96
CA PRO A 258 21.37 5.08 -25.55
C PRO A 258 20.78 4.14 -24.48
N VAL A 259 20.13 4.70 -23.47
CA VAL A 259 19.39 3.93 -22.48
C VAL A 259 18.25 3.19 -23.17
N ILE A 260 18.23 1.86 -23.05
CA ILE A 260 17.09 1.05 -23.49
C ILE A 260 15.97 1.27 -22.46
N GLU A 261 14.82 1.75 -22.92
CA GLU A 261 13.66 1.97 -22.07
C GLU A 261 13.29 0.72 -21.26
N GLY A 262 12.98 0.92 -19.98
CA GLY A 262 12.68 -0.14 -19.03
C GLY A 262 13.91 -0.70 -18.31
N THR A 263 15.11 -0.63 -18.89
CA THR A 263 16.32 -1.18 -18.24
C THR A 263 16.68 -0.50 -16.93
N GLN A 264 16.18 0.70 -16.66
CA GLN A 264 16.35 1.37 -15.36
C GLN A 264 15.82 0.52 -14.20
N PHE A 265 14.73 -0.22 -14.39
CA PHE A 265 14.14 -1.09 -13.38
C PHE A 265 15.00 -2.34 -13.13
N ALA A 266 15.85 -2.73 -14.08
CA ALA A 266 16.75 -3.88 -13.94
C ALA A 266 18.07 -3.56 -13.21
N THR A 267 18.22 -2.32 -12.73
CA THR A 267 19.37 -1.87 -11.95
C THR A 267 19.42 -2.57 -10.60
N ARG A 268 20.60 -2.93 -10.10
CA ARG A 268 20.76 -3.72 -8.87
C ARG A 268 21.62 -3.04 -7.83
N LEU A 269 21.33 -3.31 -6.57
CA LEU A 269 22.15 -2.85 -5.43
C LEU A 269 23.50 -3.56 -5.47
N ALA A 270 24.58 -2.80 -5.61
CA ALA A 270 25.93 -3.34 -5.63
C ALA A 270 26.59 -3.30 -4.24
N ASP A 271 26.26 -2.30 -3.43
CA ASP A 271 26.70 -2.17 -2.04
C ASP A 271 25.60 -1.53 -1.17
N ILE A 272 25.59 -1.83 0.13
CA ILE A 272 24.69 -1.18 1.10
C ILE A 272 25.17 0.23 1.49
N ARG A 273 26.41 0.59 1.14
CA ARG A 273 26.98 1.91 1.38
C ARG A 273 26.58 2.91 0.30
N GLU A 274 26.73 4.19 0.63
CA GLU A 274 26.50 5.28 -0.31
C GLU A 274 27.42 5.22 -1.53
N ASN A 275 26.93 5.78 -2.63
CA ASN A 275 27.74 5.96 -3.83
C ASN A 275 28.67 7.17 -3.74
N LYS A 276 29.48 7.33 -4.78
CA LYS A 276 30.45 8.42 -4.93
C LYS A 276 29.89 9.85 -4.78
N LYS A 277 28.57 10.08 -4.91
CA LYS A 277 28.00 11.44 -4.73
C LYS A 277 28.01 11.88 -3.27
N PHE A 278 28.09 10.95 -2.34
CA PHE A 278 28.09 11.21 -0.89
C PHE A 278 29.48 10.99 -0.25
N ILE A 279 30.49 10.66 -1.07
CA ILE A 279 31.89 10.50 -0.65
C ILE A 279 32.68 11.73 -1.10
N ASN A 280 33.32 12.44 -0.18
CA ASN A 280 34.07 13.68 -0.43
C ASN A 280 33.28 14.69 -1.28
N ALA A 281 31.99 14.85 -0.97
CA ALA A 281 31.05 15.58 -1.81
C ALA A 281 31.24 17.11 -1.79
N ASP A 282 31.89 17.64 -0.74
CA ASP A 282 32.12 19.07 -0.58
C ASP A 282 33.50 19.48 -1.10
N SER A 283 33.57 20.60 -1.83
CA SER A 283 34.83 21.23 -2.26
C SER A 283 35.75 21.61 -1.09
N ASP A 284 35.15 21.85 0.08
CA ASP A 284 35.82 22.31 1.29
C ASP A 284 36.13 21.15 2.26
N ASN A 285 35.90 19.89 1.86
CA ASN A 285 36.08 18.67 2.66
C ASN A 285 35.29 18.63 3.98
N SER A 286 34.19 19.39 4.12
CA SER A 286 33.38 19.40 5.35
C SER A 286 32.56 18.12 5.59
N CYS A 287 32.22 17.38 4.53
CA CYS A 287 31.52 16.10 4.61
C CYS A 287 32.26 15.05 3.77
N SER A 288 32.97 14.13 4.43
CA SER A 288 33.77 13.11 3.74
C SER A 288 32.97 11.87 3.32
N ASN A 289 31.84 11.63 3.95
CA ASN A 289 30.99 10.45 3.76
C ASN A 289 29.53 10.76 4.18
N LEU A 290 28.65 9.75 4.11
CA LEU A 290 27.23 9.91 4.49
C LEU A 290 27.04 10.28 5.97
N HIS A 291 27.84 9.73 6.89
CA HIS A 291 27.76 10.04 8.32
C HIS A 291 27.99 11.54 8.57
N ASP A 292 29.10 12.09 8.07
CA ASP A 292 29.44 13.50 8.27
C ASP A 292 28.37 14.42 7.66
N PHE A 293 27.77 14.01 6.55
CA PHE A 293 26.69 14.75 5.91
C PHE A 293 25.40 14.76 6.75
N VAL A 294 24.96 13.60 7.24
CA VAL A 294 23.77 13.48 8.10
C VAL A 294 23.98 14.26 9.41
N ASP A 295 25.15 14.13 10.02
CA ASP A 295 25.53 14.91 11.20
C ASP A 295 25.50 16.41 10.91
N TYR A 296 26.00 16.85 9.76
CA TYR A 296 25.99 18.26 9.37
C TYR A 296 24.56 18.81 9.29
N ILE A 297 23.64 18.15 8.57
CA ILE A 297 22.28 18.67 8.39
C ILE A 297 21.48 18.64 9.71
N LYS A 298 21.75 17.67 10.59
CA LYS A 298 21.12 17.62 11.91
C LYS A 298 21.57 18.77 12.81
N HIS A 299 22.88 18.98 12.93
CA HIS A 299 23.44 19.99 13.84
C HIS A 299 23.32 21.42 13.31
N ASN A 300 23.57 21.63 12.01
CA ASN A 300 23.68 22.97 11.43
C ASN A 300 22.39 23.44 10.74
N MET A 301 21.54 22.52 10.31
CA MET A 301 20.29 22.84 9.58
C MET A 301 19.02 22.45 10.36
N ASN A 302 19.18 21.97 11.60
CA ASN A 302 18.11 21.67 12.54
C ASN A 302 17.08 20.66 11.96
N VAL A 303 17.59 19.68 11.22
CA VAL A 303 16.84 18.48 10.81
C VAL A 303 16.79 17.51 12.00
N LYS A 304 15.62 16.93 12.28
CA LYS A 304 15.42 15.98 13.39
C LYS A 304 15.48 14.53 12.94
N TYR A 305 14.84 14.23 11.82
CA TYR A 305 14.70 12.89 11.29
C TYR A 305 15.23 12.82 9.86
N VAL A 306 16.14 11.89 9.61
CA VAL A 306 16.65 11.56 8.28
C VAL A 306 16.26 10.13 7.96
N TYR A 307 15.46 9.94 6.92
CA TYR A 307 15.12 8.61 6.40
C TYR A 307 15.81 8.38 5.07
N MET A 308 16.22 7.15 4.82
CA MET A 308 16.81 6.73 3.54
C MET A 308 15.86 5.83 2.78
N TRP A 309 15.74 6.04 1.47
CA TRP A 309 14.96 5.16 0.60
C TRP A 309 15.75 3.92 0.21
N HIS A 310 15.10 2.75 0.16
CA HIS A 310 15.61 1.57 -0.56
C HIS A 310 14.44 0.69 -1.02
N ALA A 311 14.66 -0.17 -2.03
CA ALA A 311 13.65 -1.17 -2.39
C ALA A 311 13.71 -2.37 -1.43
N LEU A 312 12.60 -3.10 -1.28
CA LEU A 312 12.53 -4.27 -0.41
C LEU A 312 13.55 -5.34 -0.82
N ALA A 313 13.70 -5.61 -2.11
CA ALA A 313 14.68 -6.56 -2.64
C ALA A 313 16.12 -6.00 -2.71
N GLY A 314 16.38 -4.80 -2.18
CA GLY A 314 17.66 -4.08 -2.27
C GLY A 314 17.56 -2.83 -3.15
N TYR A 315 17.45 -3.04 -4.46
CA TYR A 315 17.07 -2.01 -5.45
C TYR A 315 15.98 -2.58 -6.39
N TRP A 316 15.53 -1.83 -7.40
CA TRP A 316 14.48 -2.27 -8.33
C TRP A 316 14.70 -3.69 -8.90
N GLY A 317 15.90 -3.98 -9.39
CA GLY A 317 16.30 -5.30 -9.91
C GLY A 317 16.88 -6.25 -8.87
N GLY A 318 16.69 -5.97 -7.58
CA GLY A 318 17.25 -6.74 -6.46
C GLY A 318 18.69 -6.37 -6.12
N VAL A 319 19.43 -7.32 -5.51
CA VAL A 319 20.87 -7.19 -5.22
C VAL A 319 21.72 -7.78 -6.34
N LEU A 320 22.92 -7.25 -6.55
CA LEU A 320 23.82 -7.69 -7.63
C LEU A 320 24.54 -9.00 -7.24
N PRO A 321 24.28 -10.16 -7.89
CA PRO A 321 24.86 -11.42 -7.45
C PRO A 321 26.38 -11.53 -7.61
N SER A 322 26.96 -10.78 -8.55
CA SER A 322 28.39 -10.75 -8.78
C SER A 322 29.16 -9.83 -7.81
N SER A 323 28.48 -9.00 -7.02
CA SER A 323 29.13 -8.11 -6.05
C SER A 323 29.79 -8.90 -4.92
N ASP A 324 31.06 -8.62 -4.64
CA ASP A 324 31.77 -9.25 -3.53
C ASP A 324 31.14 -8.95 -2.16
N THR A 325 30.51 -7.78 -2.00
CA THR A 325 29.85 -7.40 -0.74
C THR A 325 28.48 -8.04 -0.58
N MET A 326 27.78 -8.33 -1.68
CA MET A 326 26.46 -8.97 -1.65
C MET A 326 26.51 -10.50 -1.62
N LYS A 327 27.60 -11.13 -2.10
CA LYS A 327 27.75 -12.61 -2.17
C LYS A 327 27.46 -13.33 -0.85
N LYS A 328 27.76 -12.70 0.30
CA LYS A 328 27.53 -13.30 1.62
C LYS A 328 26.04 -13.57 1.91
N TYR A 329 25.11 -12.89 1.24
CA TYR A 329 23.67 -13.12 1.37
C TYR A 329 23.13 -14.17 0.37
N ASN A 330 24.03 -14.84 -0.37
CA ASN A 330 23.73 -15.86 -1.36
C ASN A 330 22.65 -15.46 -2.40
N PRO A 331 22.75 -14.27 -3.02
CA PRO A 331 21.73 -13.84 -3.96
C PRO A 331 21.69 -14.68 -5.24
N LYS A 332 20.48 -14.91 -5.76
CA LYS A 332 20.25 -15.65 -7.00
C LYS A 332 19.38 -14.84 -7.93
N LEU A 333 19.56 -15.02 -9.23
CA LEU A 333 18.66 -14.41 -10.20
C LEU A 333 17.37 -15.23 -10.27
N ALA A 334 16.24 -14.58 -10.04
CA ALA A 334 14.90 -15.13 -10.19
C ALA A 334 14.09 -14.26 -11.16
N TYR A 335 13.12 -14.87 -11.83
CA TYR A 335 12.31 -14.20 -12.84
C TYR A 335 10.87 -14.10 -12.33
N PRO A 336 10.33 -12.88 -12.14
CA PRO A 336 8.94 -12.66 -11.77
C PRO A 336 7.96 -13.48 -12.61
N ILE A 337 6.92 -14.00 -11.97
CA ILE A 337 5.76 -14.61 -12.61
C ILE A 337 4.54 -13.80 -12.19
N GLN A 338 4.03 -12.96 -13.09
CA GLN A 338 2.81 -12.20 -12.83
C GLN A 338 1.56 -13.09 -12.93
N SER A 339 0.61 -12.89 -12.01
CA SER A 339 -0.64 -13.64 -12.03
C SER A 339 -1.64 -13.06 -13.04
N PRO A 340 -2.60 -13.87 -13.54
CA PRO A 340 -3.68 -13.36 -14.38
C PRO A 340 -4.46 -12.21 -13.71
N GLY A 341 -4.58 -12.25 -12.37
CA GLY A 341 -5.12 -11.15 -11.55
C GLY A 341 -4.33 -9.86 -11.74
N ALA A 342 -3.03 -9.91 -11.47
CA ALA A 342 -2.14 -8.74 -11.51
C ALA A 342 -2.06 -8.09 -12.90
N THR A 343 -2.16 -8.87 -13.98
CA THR A 343 -2.15 -8.36 -15.36
C THR A 343 -3.55 -8.08 -15.93
N GLY A 344 -4.61 -8.43 -15.20
CA GLY A 344 -6.00 -8.36 -15.69
C GLY A 344 -6.56 -6.94 -15.77
N ASN A 345 -5.95 -6.00 -15.04
CA ASN A 345 -6.30 -4.58 -15.05
C ASN A 345 -5.26 -3.79 -15.89
N LEU A 346 -4.35 -3.07 -15.25
CA LEU A 346 -3.29 -2.30 -15.91
C LEU A 346 -1.92 -2.94 -15.68
N ARG A 347 -1.26 -3.32 -16.79
CA ARG A 347 0.10 -3.86 -16.80
C ARG A 347 1.12 -2.72 -16.63
N ASP A 348 2.19 -2.97 -15.88
CA ASP A 348 3.20 -1.96 -15.54
C ASP A 348 4.56 -2.31 -16.19
N ILE A 349 5.18 -1.32 -16.84
CA ILE A 349 6.45 -1.49 -17.56
C ILE A 349 7.62 -1.90 -16.65
N ALA A 350 7.57 -1.54 -15.37
CA ALA A 350 8.58 -1.98 -14.40
C ALA A 350 8.58 -3.51 -14.29
N MET A 351 7.39 -4.13 -14.24
CA MET A 351 7.29 -5.59 -14.17
C MET A 351 7.73 -6.27 -15.46
N ASP A 352 7.40 -5.71 -16.62
CA ASP A 352 7.86 -6.25 -17.91
C ASP A 352 9.39 -6.26 -18.02
N SER A 353 10.03 -5.20 -17.49
CA SER A 353 11.48 -5.13 -17.38
C SER A 353 12.03 -6.20 -16.43
N LEU A 354 11.45 -6.33 -15.23
CA LEU A 354 11.93 -7.30 -14.23
C LEU A 354 11.72 -8.75 -14.67
N GLU A 355 10.62 -9.07 -15.35
CA GLU A 355 10.37 -10.38 -16.00
C GLU A 355 11.45 -10.71 -17.03
N LYS A 356 11.87 -9.72 -17.81
CA LYS A 356 12.87 -9.90 -18.87
C LYS A 356 14.29 -10.03 -18.34
N TYR A 357 14.64 -9.18 -17.37
CA TYR A 357 16.03 -9.02 -16.93
C TYR A 357 16.35 -9.71 -15.60
N GLY A 358 15.33 -10.17 -14.87
CA GLY A 358 15.43 -10.90 -13.62
C GLY A 358 15.73 -10.01 -12.41
N VAL A 359 15.36 -10.49 -11.23
CA VAL A 359 15.57 -9.87 -9.93
C VAL A 359 16.62 -10.68 -9.16
N GLY A 360 17.64 -10.01 -8.62
CA GLY A 360 18.58 -10.62 -7.69
C GLY A 360 17.95 -10.78 -6.32
N ILE A 361 17.31 -11.92 -6.08
CA ILE A 361 16.65 -12.24 -4.81
C ILE A 361 17.68 -12.73 -3.80
N ILE A 362 17.58 -12.22 -2.57
CA ILE A 362 18.38 -12.69 -1.43
C ILE A 362 17.83 -14.06 -1.00
N ASP A 363 18.72 -14.98 -0.62
CA ASP A 363 18.29 -16.26 -0.06
C ASP A 363 17.43 -16.00 1.20
N PRO A 364 16.20 -16.55 1.29
CA PRO A 364 15.30 -16.26 2.40
C PRO A 364 15.90 -16.48 3.80
N GLU A 365 16.87 -17.38 3.94
CA GLU A 365 17.56 -17.64 5.22
C GLU A 365 18.52 -16.52 5.64
N ASN A 366 18.94 -15.66 4.70
CA ASN A 366 19.86 -14.53 4.93
C ASN A 366 19.15 -13.15 4.94
N LEU A 367 17.81 -13.11 4.85
CA LEU A 367 17.07 -11.83 4.77
C LEU A 367 17.28 -10.94 5.99
N TYR A 368 17.23 -11.53 7.19
CA TYR A 368 17.44 -10.77 8.41
C TYR A 368 18.87 -10.19 8.46
N ASP A 369 19.88 -10.98 8.09
CA ASP A 369 21.27 -10.52 8.09
C ASP A 369 21.47 -9.38 7.08
N PHE A 370 20.86 -9.48 5.89
CA PHE A 370 20.88 -8.38 4.91
C PHE A 370 20.30 -7.08 5.48
N TYR A 371 19.07 -7.11 6.00
CA TYR A 371 18.47 -5.89 6.52
C TYR A 371 19.14 -5.41 7.80
N ASN A 372 19.60 -6.31 8.66
CA ASN A 372 20.31 -5.93 9.87
C ASN A 372 21.62 -5.22 9.53
N ASP A 373 22.42 -5.73 8.60
CA ASP A 373 23.65 -5.07 8.17
C ASP A 373 23.37 -3.73 7.49
N TYR A 374 22.35 -3.69 6.61
CA TYR A 374 21.98 -2.48 5.90
C TYR A 374 21.51 -1.38 6.88
N HIS A 375 20.60 -1.71 7.79
CA HIS A 375 20.08 -0.74 8.76
C HIS A 375 21.08 -0.40 9.86
N SER A 376 21.94 -1.34 10.27
CA SER A 376 23.06 -1.06 11.18
C SER A 376 24.01 -0.02 10.56
N TYR A 377 24.32 -0.16 9.27
CA TYR A 377 25.13 0.81 8.55
C TYR A 377 24.48 2.19 8.55
N LEU A 378 23.20 2.28 8.17
CA LEU A 378 22.47 3.55 8.16
C LEU A 378 22.44 4.22 9.53
N VAL A 379 22.16 3.46 10.60
CA VAL A 379 22.18 3.98 11.98
C VAL A 379 23.58 4.43 12.38
N SER A 380 24.63 3.74 11.94
CA SER A 380 26.02 4.18 12.15
C SER A 380 26.33 5.49 11.44
N CYS A 381 25.59 5.85 10.39
CA CYS A 381 25.63 7.16 9.72
C CYS A 381 24.68 8.19 10.34
N GLY A 382 24.05 7.89 11.48
CA GLY A 382 23.11 8.79 12.13
C GLY A 382 21.72 8.84 11.49
N VAL A 383 21.38 7.95 10.56
CA VAL A 383 20.02 7.86 9.97
C VAL A 383 19.01 7.37 11.01
N ASP A 384 17.79 7.90 10.97
CA ASP A 384 16.75 7.60 11.95
C ASP A 384 15.73 6.56 11.49
N GLY A 385 15.61 6.31 10.19
CA GLY A 385 14.63 5.39 9.63
C GLY A 385 14.76 5.15 8.13
N VAL A 386 13.78 4.47 7.56
CA VAL A 386 13.78 4.08 6.14
C VAL A 386 12.41 4.24 5.48
N LYS A 387 12.40 4.57 4.20
CA LYS A 387 11.26 4.38 3.28
C LYS A 387 11.58 3.15 2.42
N VAL A 388 10.76 2.11 2.51
CA VAL A 388 11.02 0.83 1.82
C VAL A 388 10.01 0.57 0.74
N ASP A 389 10.50 0.52 -0.49
CA ASP A 389 9.69 0.59 -1.71
C ASP A 389 9.64 -0.73 -2.49
N VAL A 390 8.85 -0.78 -3.56
CA VAL A 390 8.74 -1.92 -4.49
C VAL A 390 8.36 -3.22 -3.76
N GLN A 391 7.58 -3.14 -2.68
CA GLN A 391 7.34 -4.29 -1.80
C GLN A 391 6.53 -5.40 -2.47
N ASN A 392 5.50 -5.04 -3.25
CA ASN A 392 4.63 -6.00 -3.91
C ASN A 392 5.36 -6.88 -4.96
N LEU A 393 6.59 -6.54 -5.37
CA LEU A 393 7.39 -7.37 -6.28
C LEU A 393 7.51 -8.81 -5.77
N ILE A 394 7.63 -8.97 -4.46
CA ILE A 394 7.85 -10.27 -3.81
C ILE A 394 6.72 -11.27 -4.11
N GLU A 395 5.49 -10.79 -4.39
CA GLU A 395 4.37 -11.68 -4.70
C GLU A 395 4.57 -12.49 -5.99
N THR A 396 5.43 -12.00 -6.90
CA THR A 396 5.74 -12.61 -8.20
C THR A 396 6.94 -13.56 -8.13
N LEU A 397 7.63 -13.61 -6.99
CA LEU A 397 8.86 -14.36 -6.79
C LEU A 397 8.67 -15.57 -5.87
N GLY A 398 7.42 -15.92 -5.52
CA GLY A 398 7.09 -16.97 -4.55
C GLY A 398 7.38 -18.40 -5.00
N SER A 399 7.61 -18.64 -6.30
CA SER A 399 7.86 -19.98 -6.87
C SER A 399 9.13 -20.60 -6.29
N GLY A 400 9.01 -21.79 -5.69
CA GLY A 400 10.11 -22.47 -5.01
C GLY A 400 10.32 -22.06 -3.56
N TYR A 401 9.54 -21.10 -3.04
CA TYR A 401 9.64 -20.58 -1.68
C TYR A 401 8.34 -20.74 -0.87
N GLY A 402 7.45 -21.65 -1.30
CA GLY A 402 6.16 -21.89 -0.63
C GLY A 402 5.09 -20.85 -0.99
N GLY A 403 5.24 -20.20 -2.14
CA GLY A 403 4.26 -19.24 -2.63
C GLY A 403 4.43 -17.81 -2.09
N ARG A 404 3.62 -16.91 -2.66
CA ARG A 404 3.67 -15.46 -2.44
C ARG A 404 3.45 -15.07 -0.99
N VAL A 405 2.52 -15.76 -0.31
CA VAL A 405 2.18 -15.46 1.08
C VAL A 405 3.37 -15.77 1.99
N SER A 406 3.94 -16.98 1.84
CA SER A 406 5.07 -17.44 2.63
C SER A 406 6.30 -16.54 2.44
N LEU A 407 6.63 -16.22 1.19
CA LEU A 407 7.79 -15.38 0.90
C LEU A 407 7.60 -13.94 1.38
N THR A 408 6.44 -13.34 1.11
CA THR A 408 6.13 -11.96 1.56
C THR A 408 6.21 -11.87 3.08
N LYS A 409 5.65 -12.85 3.81
CA LYS A 409 5.72 -12.90 5.27
C LYS A 409 7.16 -12.93 5.79
N ARG A 410 8.04 -13.75 5.20
CA ARG A 410 9.47 -13.81 5.58
C ARG A 410 10.17 -12.47 5.37
N TYR A 411 9.91 -11.81 4.24
CA TYR A 411 10.45 -10.49 3.93
C TYR A 411 9.98 -9.43 4.94
N GLN A 412 8.68 -9.37 5.22
CA GLN A 412 8.11 -8.44 6.20
C GLN A 412 8.65 -8.68 7.61
N GLU A 413 8.71 -9.95 8.05
CA GLU A 413 9.25 -10.30 9.36
C GLU A 413 10.72 -9.89 9.51
N ALA A 414 11.55 -10.15 8.49
CA ALA A 414 12.96 -9.77 8.51
C ALA A 414 13.14 -8.24 8.55
N LEU A 415 12.37 -7.50 7.74
CA LEU A 415 12.38 -6.04 7.70
C LEU A 415 11.93 -5.42 9.04
N GLU A 416 10.82 -5.88 9.59
CA GLU A 416 10.31 -5.35 10.87
C GLU A 416 11.24 -5.67 12.04
N GLN A 417 11.90 -6.82 12.01
CA GLN A 417 12.91 -7.19 13.01
C GLN A 417 14.15 -6.30 12.93
N SER A 418 14.68 -6.04 11.72
CA SER A 418 15.84 -5.15 11.56
C SER A 418 15.52 -3.71 11.97
N VAL A 419 14.31 -3.21 11.66
CA VAL A 419 13.86 -1.88 12.07
C VAL A 419 13.77 -1.79 13.59
N THR A 420 13.15 -2.77 14.25
CA THR A 420 13.04 -2.84 15.72
C THR A 420 14.42 -2.87 16.39
N ARG A 421 15.38 -3.59 15.78
CA ARG A 421 16.73 -3.76 16.30
C ARG A 421 17.55 -2.47 16.23
N ASN A 422 17.50 -1.78 15.09
CA ASN A 422 18.47 -0.75 14.77
C ASN A 422 17.95 0.67 15.04
N PHE A 423 16.69 0.97 14.72
CA PHE A 423 16.15 2.31 14.89
C PHE A 423 15.53 2.51 16.28
N LYS A 424 15.55 3.75 16.78
CA LYS A 424 15.05 4.10 18.13
C LYS A 424 13.53 3.96 18.29
N ASP A 425 12.82 3.97 17.18
CA ASP A 425 11.36 3.95 17.08
C ASP A 425 10.97 3.16 15.81
N ASN A 426 9.67 2.97 15.59
CA ASN A 426 9.08 2.27 14.44
C ASN A 426 9.19 3.10 13.14
N ASN A 427 10.41 3.46 12.80
CA ASN A 427 10.75 4.47 11.80
C ASN A 427 10.83 3.85 10.39
N LEU A 428 9.69 3.35 9.93
CA LEU A 428 9.51 2.69 8.63
C LEU A 428 8.30 3.27 7.90
N ILE A 429 8.50 3.65 6.64
CA ILE A 429 7.42 3.94 5.68
C ILE A 429 7.40 2.83 4.64
N CYS A 430 6.33 2.03 4.59
CA CYS A 430 6.14 1.01 3.57
C CYS A 430 5.58 1.63 2.28
N CYS A 431 6.10 1.27 1.12
CA CYS A 431 5.69 1.84 -0.17
C CYS A 431 5.52 0.74 -1.23
N MET A 432 4.57 0.95 -2.16
CA MET A 432 4.16 -0.05 -3.14
C MET A 432 3.78 -1.41 -2.50
N CYS A 433 3.07 -1.37 -1.38
CA CYS A 433 2.76 -2.52 -0.51
C CYS A 433 1.25 -2.86 -0.45
N HIS A 434 0.48 -2.49 -1.47
CA HIS A 434 -0.98 -2.58 -1.44
C HIS A 434 -1.55 -4.00 -1.59
N ASN A 435 -0.73 -5.05 -1.74
CA ASN A 435 -1.28 -6.40 -1.82
C ASN A 435 -1.70 -6.92 -0.44
N SER A 436 -2.73 -7.76 -0.40
CA SER A 436 -3.19 -8.39 0.85
C SER A 436 -2.10 -9.24 1.51
N ASP A 437 -1.11 -9.73 0.76
CA ASP A 437 0.04 -10.45 1.30
C ASP A 437 0.84 -9.58 2.30
N SER A 438 1.12 -8.33 1.94
CA SER A 438 1.87 -7.38 2.77
C SER A 438 1.00 -6.76 3.86
N ILE A 439 -0.25 -6.41 3.52
CA ILE A 439 -1.22 -5.83 4.46
C ILE A 439 -1.46 -6.78 5.63
N TYR A 440 -1.77 -8.05 5.36
CA TYR A 440 -2.04 -9.05 6.40
C TYR A 440 -0.79 -9.75 6.94
N SER A 441 0.41 -9.25 6.63
CA SER A 441 1.69 -9.67 7.24
C SER A 441 2.37 -8.57 8.06
N SER A 442 1.80 -7.36 8.14
CA SER A 442 2.40 -6.22 8.84
C SER A 442 2.03 -6.19 10.32
N LYS A 443 2.93 -6.66 11.19
CA LYS A 443 2.72 -6.66 12.65
C LYS A 443 3.16 -5.36 13.31
N LYS A 444 4.29 -4.81 12.90
CA LYS A 444 4.87 -3.61 13.52
C LYS A 444 4.78 -2.39 12.63
N SER A 445 4.95 -2.54 11.32
CA SER A 445 4.94 -1.45 10.35
C SER A 445 3.66 -0.61 10.49
N ALA A 446 3.81 0.68 10.80
CA ALA A 446 2.69 1.56 11.17
C ALA A 446 2.42 2.68 10.16
N THR A 447 3.23 2.82 9.12
CA THR A 447 3.03 3.85 8.09
C THR A 447 3.20 3.21 6.72
N ALA A 448 2.27 3.48 5.81
CA ALA A 448 2.31 2.98 4.46
C ALA A 448 1.76 4.01 3.47
N ARG A 449 2.45 4.21 2.35
CA ARG A 449 1.94 4.94 1.19
C ARG A 449 0.63 4.32 0.75
N ALA A 450 -0.39 5.17 0.54
CA ALA A 450 -1.76 4.74 0.32
C ALA A 450 -2.30 5.10 -1.08
N SER A 451 -1.42 5.48 -2.00
CA SER A 451 -1.76 5.75 -3.41
C SER A 451 -0.53 5.65 -4.30
N GLU A 452 -0.77 5.65 -5.61
CA GLU A 452 0.22 6.03 -6.62
C GLU A 452 0.93 7.33 -6.25
N ASP A 453 2.13 7.52 -6.80
CA ASP A 453 2.88 8.75 -6.67
C ASP A 453 2.06 9.96 -7.12
N PHE A 454 2.25 11.07 -6.41
CA PHE A 454 1.84 12.37 -6.88
C PHE A 454 2.55 12.66 -8.21
N MET A 455 1.77 12.79 -9.29
CA MET A 455 2.30 13.04 -10.64
C MET A 455 2.14 14.53 -11.00
N PRO A 456 3.11 15.42 -10.68
CA PRO A 456 2.97 16.86 -10.87
C PRO A 456 2.77 17.31 -12.32
N ARG A 457 3.03 16.43 -13.30
CA ARG A 457 2.92 16.76 -14.73
C ARG A 457 1.67 16.18 -15.39
N GLU A 458 0.84 15.47 -14.64
CA GLU A 458 -0.38 14.81 -15.14
C GLU A 458 -1.62 15.44 -14.47
N PRO A 459 -2.25 16.46 -15.09
CA PRO A 459 -3.37 17.18 -14.50
C PRO A 459 -4.59 16.29 -14.19
N THR A 460 -4.80 15.23 -14.98
CA THR A 460 -5.89 14.27 -14.77
C THR A 460 -5.68 13.40 -13.52
N TYR A 461 -4.46 13.33 -12.99
CA TYR A 461 -4.11 12.48 -11.85
C TYR A 461 -4.30 13.20 -10.51
N GLN A 462 -4.49 14.53 -10.49
CA GLN A 462 -4.53 15.31 -9.25
C GLN A 462 -5.74 14.93 -8.39
N THR A 463 -6.94 14.95 -8.99
CA THR A 463 -8.18 14.51 -8.32
C THR A 463 -8.15 13.01 -8.03
N LEU A 464 -7.67 12.21 -9.00
CA LEU A 464 -7.56 10.76 -8.83
C LEU A 464 -6.65 10.37 -7.66
N HIS A 465 -5.54 11.08 -7.44
CA HIS A 465 -4.61 10.88 -6.33
C HIS A 465 -5.32 11.05 -4.99
N VAL A 466 -5.99 12.20 -4.80
CA VAL A 466 -6.68 12.52 -3.54
C VAL A 466 -7.88 11.60 -3.32
N ALA A 467 -8.63 11.26 -4.36
CA ALA A 467 -9.70 10.27 -4.26
C ALA A 467 -9.15 8.89 -3.86
N SER A 468 -8.12 8.43 -4.58
CA SER A 468 -7.54 7.11 -4.35
C SER A 468 -6.98 6.97 -2.94
N VAL A 469 -6.22 7.95 -2.44
CA VAL A 469 -5.68 7.89 -1.08
C VAL A 469 -6.78 7.94 -0.01
N ALA A 470 -7.82 8.78 -0.20
CA ALA A 470 -8.92 8.88 0.76
C ALA A 470 -9.74 7.58 0.84
N PHE A 471 -10.07 6.98 -0.31
CA PHE A 471 -10.81 5.72 -0.36
C PHE A 471 -9.96 4.53 0.10
N ASN A 472 -8.69 4.43 -0.32
CA ASN A 472 -7.78 3.38 0.15
C ASN A 472 -7.56 3.43 1.67
N SER A 473 -7.65 4.63 2.27
CA SER A 473 -7.59 4.83 3.72
C SER A 473 -8.75 4.17 4.49
N LEU A 474 -9.82 3.71 3.82
CA LEU A 474 -10.86 2.88 4.46
C LEU A 474 -10.29 1.54 4.94
N LEU A 475 -9.47 0.87 4.13
CA LEU A 475 -8.83 -0.39 4.48
C LEU A 475 -7.47 -0.16 5.14
N LEU A 476 -6.60 0.61 4.48
CA LEU A 476 -5.22 0.82 4.94
C LEU A 476 -5.17 1.57 6.27
N GLY A 477 -6.13 2.48 6.53
CA GLY A 477 -6.19 3.28 7.75
C GLY A 477 -6.43 2.48 9.04
N GLU A 478 -6.91 1.24 8.95
CA GLU A 478 -7.09 0.35 10.10
C GLU A 478 -5.80 -0.41 10.46
N ILE A 479 -4.80 -0.42 9.57
CA ILE A 479 -3.55 -1.19 9.72
C ILE A 479 -2.32 -0.27 9.75
N PHE A 480 -2.39 0.88 9.07
CA PHE A 480 -1.32 1.86 8.94
C PHE A 480 -1.87 3.28 9.10
N VAL A 481 -1.03 4.23 9.50
CA VAL A 481 -1.24 5.65 9.17
C VAL A 481 -1.02 5.79 7.67
N PRO A 482 -2.03 6.16 6.89
CA PRO A 482 -1.88 6.32 5.45
C PRO A 482 -0.96 7.50 5.15
N ASP A 483 0.10 7.24 4.40
CA ASP A 483 0.96 8.26 3.84
C ASP A 483 0.38 8.72 2.50
N TRP A 484 0.02 10.01 2.43
CA TRP A 484 -0.67 10.62 1.30
C TRP A 484 0.26 11.05 0.18
N ASP A 485 1.54 10.75 0.32
CA ASP A 485 2.62 11.17 -0.54
C ASP A 485 2.97 12.65 -0.46
N MET A 486 4.16 12.99 -0.95
CA MET A 486 4.58 14.36 -1.18
C MET A 486 3.61 15.11 -2.10
N PHE A 487 3.73 16.44 -2.09
CA PHE A 487 3.16 17.29 -3.12
C PHE A 487 4.11 18.46 -3.42
N HIS A 488 3.84 19.21 -4.49
CA HIS A 488 4.52 20.46 -4.77
C HIS A 488 3.76 21.64 -4.17
N SER A 489 4.39 22.41 -3.29
CA SER A 489 3.78 23.60 -2.69
C SER A 489 3.59 24.71 -3.71
N LYS A 490 4.43 24.77 -4.75
CA LYS A 490 4.29 25.70 -5.86
C LYS A 490 3.86 24.96 -7.12
N HIS A 491 2.55 24.76 -7.23
CA HIS A 491 1.89 24.04 -8.31
C HIS A 491 0.47 24.57 -8.51
N GLU A 492 -0.11 24.39 -9.71
CA GLU A 492 -1.48 24.86 -9.99
C GLU A 492 -2.54 24.21 -9.07
N THR A 493 -2.30 22.98 -8.63
CA THR A 493 -3.16 22.24 -7.69
C THR A 493 -2.66 22.28 -6.24
N ALA A 494 -1.67 23.11 -5.91
CA ALA A 494 -1.03 23.10 -4.60
C ALA A 494 -2.00 23.38 -3.44
N GLU A 495 -2.95 24.31 -3.60
CA GLU A 495 -3.94 24.58 -2.55
C GLU A 495 -4.88 23.38 -2.31
N PHE A 496 -5.25 22.66 -3.38
CA PHE A 496 -6.06 21.45 -3.30
C PHE A 496 -5.32 20.34 -2.53
N HIS A 497 -4.06 20.07 -2.88
CA HIS A 497 -3.24 19.08 -2.18
C HIS A 497 -2.93 19.50 -0.73
N ALA A 498 -2.66 20.78 -0.49
CA ALA A 498 -2.43 21.31 0.85
C ALA A 498 -3.66 21.12 1.75
N ALA A 499 -4.85 21.48 1.26
CA ALA A 499 -6.10 21.29 1.99
C ALA A 499 -6.35 19.81 2.29
N ALA A 500 -6.12 18.92 1.32
CA ALA A 500 -6.22 17.48 1.49
C ALA A 500 -5.30 16.96 2.62
N ARG A 501 -4.01 17.36 2.65
CA ARG A 501 -3.08 16.96 3.73
C ARG A 501 -3.43 17.57 5.09
N ALA A 502 -4.03 18.76 5.13
CA ALA A 502 -4.46 19.41 6.38
C ALA A 502 -5.53 18.60 7.13
N ILE A 503 -6.38 17.86 6.41
CA ILE A 503 -7.46 17.04 6.98
C ILE A 503 -7.21 15.53 6.88
N GLY A 504 -6.14 15.11 6.20
CA GLY A 504 -5.88 13.70 5.85
C GLY A 504 -5.42 12.81 7.00
N GLY A 505 -5.09 13.37 8.17
CA GLY A 505 -4.57 12.60 9.31
C GLY A 505 -3.21 11.94 9.03
N CYS A 506 -2.46 12.45 8.05
CA CYS A 506 -1.24 11.89 7.49
C CYS A 506 -0.02 12.79 7.75
N ALA A 507 1.17 12.32 7.36
CA ALA A 507 2.37 13.14 7.32
C ALA A 507 2.20 14.30 6.32
N VAL A 508 2.85 15.43 6.58
CA VAL A 508 2.88 16.56 5.65
C VAL A 508 4.32 16.82 5.24
N TYR A 509 4.63 16.44 4.00
CA TYR A 509 5.91 16.73 3.38
C TYR A 509 5.75 17.11 1.93
N VAL A 510 6.69 17.91 1.42
CA VAL A 510 6.72 18.36 0.02
C VAL A 510 7.88 17.73 -0.71
N SER A 511 7.91 17.87 -2.04
CA SER A 511 9.07 17.50 -2.86
C SER A 511 9.52 18.63 -3.79
N ASP A 512 9.37 19.87 -3.32
CA ASP A 512 9.75 21.07 -4.07
C ASP A 512 11.24 21.07 -4.42
N LYS A 513 11.56 21.62 -5.60
CA LYS A 513 12.93 21.99 -5.96
C LYS A 513 13.43 23.16 -5.10
N PRO A 514 14.74 23.23 -4.79
CA PRO A 514 15.32 24.36 -4.08
C PRO A 514 14.93 25.70 -4.70
N GLY A 515 14.44 26.62 -3.87
CA GLY A 515 13.99 27.95 -4.30
C GLY A 515 12.63 27.99 -5.00
N ASN A 516 11.95 26.85 -5.18
CA ASN A 516 10.65 26.77 -5.84
C ASN A 516 9.51 26.41 -4.86
N HIS A 517 9.37 27.23 -3.82
CA HIS A 517 8.40 27.03 -2.74
C HIS A 517 7.29 28.06 -2.77
N ASP A 518 6.09 27.69 -2.34
CA ASP A 518 5.04 28.64 -1.95
C ASP A 518 4.94 28.72 -0.42
N PHE A 519 5.66 29.68 0.16
CA PHE A 519 5.64 29.90 1.61
C PHE A 519 4.29 30.39 2.14
N LYS A 520 3.39 30.91 1.30
CA LYS A 520 2.04 31.27 1.78
C LYS A 520 1.23 30.00 2.04
N ILE A 521 1.35 29.00 1.17
CA ILE A 521 0.71 27.69 1.36
C ILE A 521 1.37 26.95 2.53
N LEU A 522 2.70 26.88 2.57
CA LEU A 522 3.42 26.16 3.62
C LEU A 522 3.09 26.71 5.03
N LYS A 523 2.98 28.03 5.19
CA LYS A 523 2.61 28.66 6.48
C LYS A 523 1.17 28.40 6.91
N LYS A 524 0.29 27.88 6.04
CA LYS A 524 -1.04 27.39 6.42
C LYS A 524 -0.97 25.99 7.07
N LEU A 525 0.06 25.20 6.78
CA LEU A 525 0.22 23.81 7.25
C LEU A 525 1.24 23.65 8.37
N VAL A 526 2.29 24.47 8.36
CA VAL A 526 3.49 24.30 9.19
C VAL A 526 3.54 25.37 10.28
N LEU A 527 3.65 24.93 11.53
CA LEU A 527 3.81 25.81 12.69
C LEU A 527 5.22 26.41 12.75
N PRO A 528 5.44 27.53 13.46
CA PRO A 528 6.74 28.21 13.50
C PRO A 528 7.93 27.34 13.99
N ASN A 529 7.66 26.31 14.80
CA ASN A 529 8.66 25.35 15.29
C ASN A 529 8.97 24.21 14.27
N GLY A 530 8.27 24.16 13.14
CA GLY A 530 8.37 23.12 12.12
C GLY A 530 7.49 21.88 12.35
N SER A 531 6.67 21.84 13.41
CA SER A 531 5.68 20.78 13.59
C SER A 531 4.43 21.03 12.74
N VAL A 532 3.64 19.98 12.51
CA VAL A 532 2.36 20.06 11.78
C VAL A 532 1.21 19.60 12.66
N LEU A 533 0.01 20.10 12.38
CA LEU A 533 -1.21 19.62 13.03
C LEU A 533 -1.80 18.48 12.19
N ARG A 534 -2.13 17.36 12.84
CA ARG A 534 -2.63 16.17 12.19
C ARG A 534 -3.93 15.72 12.85
N ALA A 535 -4.90 15.31 12.03
CA ALA A 535 -6.12 14.69 12.54
C ALA A 535 -5.81 13.36 13.25
N ARG A 536 -6.64 12.98 14.23
CA ARG A 536 -6.44 11.76 15.02
C ARG A 536 -6.54 10.48 14.18
N PHE A 537 -7.41 10.48 13.18
CA PHE A 537 -7.71 9.34 12.33
C PHE A 537 -7.39 9.66 10.87
N ALA A 538 -7.20 8.62 10.06
CA ALA A 538 -7.04 8.76 8.61
C ALA A 538 -8.23 9.48 7.97
N GLY A 539 -7.93 10.43 7.07
CA GLY A 539 -8.91 11.10 6.24
C GLY A 539 -9.57 10.12 5.27
N ARG A 540 -10.90 10.16 5.22
CA ARG A 540 -11.74 9.23 4.46
C ARG A 540 -12.94 10.00 3.89
N PRO A 541 -13.58 9.52 2.80
CA PRO A 541 -14.85 10.05 2.35
C PRO A 541 -15.89 10.02 3.49
N THR A 542 -16.75 11.03 3.54
CA THR A 542 -17.87 11.05 4.48
C THR A 542 -18.97 10.10 4.01
N ARG A 543 -19.87 9.69 4.92
CA ARG A 543 -20.89 8.67 4.66
C ARG A 543 -21.82 9.01 3.49
N ASP A 544 -22.09 10.30 3.29
CA ASP A 544 -22.94 10.85 2.24
C ASP A 544 -22.34 10.75 0.83
N CYS A 545 -21.01 10.68 0.70
CA CYS A 545 -20.32 10.56 -0.60
C CYS A 545 -19.57 9.23 -0.78
N LEU A 546 -19.71 8.29 0.16
CA LEU A 546 -18.99 7.01 0.16
C LEU A 546 -19.27 6.12 -1.08
N PHE A 547 -20.42 6.32 -1.72
CA PHE A 547 -20.86 5.58 -2.92
C PHE A 547 -21.06 6.48 -4.14
N GLU A 548 -20.44 7.67 -4.16
CA GLU A 548 -20.46 8.60 -5.29
C GLU A 548 -19.04 8.73 -5.87
N ASP A 549 -18.89 8.72 -7.21
CA ASP A 549 -17.58 8.69 -7.87
C ASP A 549 -17.06 10.11 -8.10
N PRO A 550 -16.08 10.61 -7.33
CA PRO A 550 -15.64 12.00 -7.44
C PRO A 550 -14.70 12.24 -8.62
N VAL A 551 -14.38 11.21 -9.42
CA VAL A 551 -13.41 11.29 -10.51
C VAL A 551 -14.05 11.03 -11.87
N MET A 552 -14.90 10.00 -11.97
CA MET A 552 -15.38 9.47 -13.26
C MET A 552 -16.87 9.70 -13.53
N ASP A 553 -17.66 10.23 -12.59
CA ASP A 553 -19.11 10.43 -12.79
C ASP A 553 -19.46 11.59 -13.74
N GLY A 554 -18.48 12.43 -14.08
CA GLY A 554 -18.66 13.59 -14.94
C GLY A 554 -19.47 14.74 -14.33
N LYS A 555 -19.84 14.66 -13.04
CA LYS A 555 -20.52 15.73 -12.31
C LYS A 555 -19.45 16.67 -11.74
N ARG A 556 -19.58 17.97 -12.02
CA ARG A 556 -18.66 19.02 -11.53
C ARG A 556 -19.33 19.93 -10.54
#